data_AF-A0A850AGQ8-F1
#
_entry.id   AF-A0A850AGQ8-F1
#
_cell.length_a   1.000
_cell.length_b   1.000
_cell.length_c   1.000
_cell.angle_alpha   90.00
_cell.angle_beta   90.00
_cell.angle_gamma   90.00
#
_symmetry.space_group_name_H-M   'P 1'
#
loop_
_entity.id
_entity.type
_entity.pdbx_description
1 polymer ?
#
loop_
_entity_poly.entity_id
_entity_poly.type
_entity_poly.pdbx_seq_one_letter_code
_entity_poly.pdbx_strand_id
1 'polypeptide(L)'
;MPETEPLAPLLDALNDLTNWLEEQNIPGVVIGGVAASLLGRPRVTRDVDALVILDEKQWEDFLKSAGQFNFREPEKNNVPN
;
A
#
# COMPACT_ATOMS: atom_id res chain seq x y z
N MET A 1 18.71 -15.74 9.26
CA MET A 1 18.24 -14.55 10.00
C MET A 1 16.71 -14.59 9.99
N PRO A 2 16.02 -14.56 11.14
CA PRO A 2 14.57 -14.81 11.21
C PRO A 2 13.71 -13.53 11.29
N GLU A 3 14.29 -12.35 11.05
CA GLU A 3 13.61 -11.07 11.33
C GLU A 3 12.49 -10.71 10.34
N THR A 4 12.41 -11.38 9.19
CA THR A 4 11.41 -11.08 8.14
C THR A 4 10.29 -12.11 8.01
N GLU A 5 10.33 -13.23 8.74
CA GLU A 5 9.31 -14.30 8.66
C GLU A 5 7.86 -13.79 8.79
N PRO A 6 7.55 -12.87 9.72
CA PRO A 6 6.18 -12.36 9.87
C PRO A 6 5.71 -11.48 8.71
N LEU A 7 6.63 -10.89 7.95
CA LEU A 7 6.33 -9.99 6.83
C LEU A 7 6.35 -10.70 5.48
N ALA A 8 6.90 -11.92 5.39
CA ALA A 8 7.00 -12.67 4.14
C ALA A 8 5.69 -12.73 3.33
N PRO A 9 4.50 -12.92 3.93
CA PRO A 9 3.24 -12.92 3.19
C PRO A 9 2.83 -11.56 2.59
N LEU A 10 3.45 -10.46 3.03
CA LEU A 10 3.13 -9.10 2.61
C LEU A 10 4.13 -8.53 1.61
N LEU A 11 5.22 -9.25 1.32
CA LEU A 11 6.29 -8.75 0.45
C LEU A 11 5.81 -8.48 -0.98
N ASP A 12 4.97 -9.36 -1.54
CA ASP A 12 4.42 -9.17 -2.89
C ASP A 12 3.53 -7.92 -2.94
N ALA A 13 2.63 -7.75 -1.97
CA ALA A 13 1.76 -6.58 -1.89
C ALA A 13 2.55 -5.27 -1.65
N LEU A 14 3.62 -5.33 -0.85
CA LEU A 14 4.51 -4.19 -0.65
C LEU A 14 5.25 -3.82 -1.94
N ASN A 15 5.76 -4.82 -2.66
CA ASN A 15 6.44 -4.62 -3.93
C ASN A 15 5.50 -4.01 -4.99
N ASP A 16 4.28 -4.54 -5.10
CA ASP A 16 3.28 -4.02 -6.03
C ASP A 16 2.90 -2.56 -5.67
N LEU A 17 2.74 -2.26 -4.37
CA LEU A 17 2.45 -0.90 -3.91
C LEU A 17 3.61 0.06 -4.23
N THR A 18 4.86 -0.32 -3.92
CA THR A 18 6.01 0.57 -4.17
C THR A 18 6.20 0.82 -5.66
N ASN A 19 6.10 -0.22 -6.50
CA ASN A 19 6.21 -0.07 -7.95
C ASN A 19 5.09 0.82 -8.51
N TRP A 20 3.86 0.67 -8.00
CA TRP A 20 2.74 1.51 -8.42
C TRP A 20 2.97 2.98 -8.12
N LEU A 21 3.38 3.31 -6.89
CA LEU A 21 3.66 4.70 -6.49
C LEU A 21 4.84 5.29 -7.26
N GLU A 22 5.90 4.50 -7.49
CA GLU A 22 7.06 4.93 -8.27
C GLU A 22 6.72 5.20 -9.74
N GLU A 23 6.02 4.28 -10.41
CA GLU A 23 5.64 4.45 -11.81
C GLU A 23 4.68 5.63 -12.03
N GLN A 24 3.75 5.86 -11.10
CA GLN A 24 2.84 7.00 -11.15
C GLN A 24 3.46 8.30 -10.62
N ASN A 25 4.71 8.28 -10.15
CA ASN A 25 5.40 9.41 -9.54
C ASN A 25 4.62 10.04 -8.37
N ILE A 26 3.97 9.21 -7.54
CA ILE A 26 3.15 9.65 -6.43
C ILE A 26 3.97 9.65 -5.14
N PRO A 27 4.15 10.82 -4.48
CA PRO A 27 4.74 10.86 -3.15
C PRO A 27 3.88 10.09 -2.16
N GLY A 28 4.47 9.08 -1.52
CA GLY A 28 3.78 8.26 -0.54
C GLY A 28 4.72 7.69 0.52
N VAL A 29 4.12 7.20 1.59
CA VAL A 29 4.81 6.56 2.71
C VAL A 29 4.01 5.38 3.21
N VAL A 30 4.68 4.23 3.41
CA VAL A 30 4.10 3.08 4.10
C VAL A 30 3.96 3.42 5.57
N ILE A 31 2.78 3.15 6.14
CA ILE A 31 2.45 3.41 7.54
C ILE A 31 1.99 2.11 8.22
N GLY A 32 1.44 2.23 9.43
CA GLY A 32 0.81 1.10 10.12
C GLY A 32 1.80 0.01 10.58
N GLY A 33 1.31 -1.23 10.61
CA GLY A 33 2.02 -2.37 11.20
C GLY A 33 3.33 -2.72 10.49
N VAL A 34 3.35 -2.61 9.16
CA VAL A 34 4.56 -2.84 8.36
C VAL A 34 5.62 -1.79 8.70
N ALA A 35 5.29 -0.50 8.68
CA ALA A 35 6.24 0.56 8.98
C ALA A 35 6.81 0.45 10.41
N ALA A 36 5.97 0.14 11.40
CA ALA A 36 6.41 -0.10 12.77
C ALA A 36 7.36 -1.30 12.90
N SER A 37 7.21 -2.31 12.03
CA SER A 37 8.04 -3.50 12.01
C SER A 37 9.46 -3.22 11.47
N LEU A 38 9.63 -2.19 10.63
CA LEU A 38 10.96 -1.79 10.12
C LEU A 38 11.81 -1.08 11.19
N LEU A 39 11.19 -0.33 12.09
CA LEU A 39 11.88 0.45 13.14
C LEU A 39 11.97 -0.30 14.48
N GLY A 40 11.33 -1.46 14.60
CA GLY A 40 11.18 -2.17 15.85
C GLY A 40 11.13 -3.68 15.66
N ARG A 41 10.32 -4.36 16.47
CA ARG A 41 10.06 -5.79 16.28
C ARG A 41 8.81 -5.98 15.40
N PRO A 42 8.82 -6.96 14.48
CA PRO A 42 7.64 -7.29 13.70
C PRO A 42 6.41 -7.51 14.58
N ARG A 43 5.31 -6.86 14.23
CA ARG A 43 3.99 -7.11 14.83
C ARG A 43 3.12 -7.83 13.82
N VAL A 44 2.21 -8.66 14.31
CA VAL A 44 1.22 -9.30 13.45
C VAL A 44 0.35 -8.21 12.82
N THR A 45 0.41 -8.10 11.50
CA THR A 45 -0.45 -7.26 10.65
C THR A 45 -0.92 -8.11 9.48
N ARG A 46 -2.07 -7.78 8.89
CA ARG A 46 -2.68 -8.58 7.80
C ARG A 46 -2.73 -7.82 6.47
N ASP A 47 -2.39 -6.55 6.51
CA ASP A 47 -2.53 -5.57 5.45
C ASP A 47 -1.30 -4.66 5.39
N VAL A 48 -1.26 -3.87 4.32
CA VAL A 48 -0.27 -2.84 4.04
C VAL A 48 -1.02 -1.52 3.93
N ASP A 49 -0.65 -0.57 4.77
CA ASP A 49 -1.23 0.77 4.77
C ASP A 49 -0.27 1.77 4.14
N ALA A 50 -0.79 2.69 3.34
CA ALA A 50 -0.03 3.78 2.75
C ALA A 50 -0.76 5.12 2.87
N LEU A 51 0.01 6.18 3.06
CA LEU A 51 -0.44 7.55 2.90
C LEU A 51 0.17 8.11 1.62
N VAL A 52 -0.65 8.69 0.74
CA VAL A 52 -0.20 9.34 -0.50
C VAL A 52 -0.67 10.79 -0.54
N ILE A 53 0.09 11.63 -1.24
CA ILE A 53 -0.28 13.02 -1.51
C ILE A 53 -0.59 13.13 -3.00
N LEU A 54 -1.83 13.49 -3.32
CA LEU A 54 -2.33 13.57 -4.68
C LEU A 54 -3.33 14.72 -4.82
N ASP A 55 -3.30 15.43 -5.95
CA ASP A 55 -4.33 16.41 -6.25
C ASP A 55 -5.68 15.71 -6.47
N GLU A 56 -6.76 16.35 -6.02
CA GLU A 56 -8.09 15.71 -6.05
C GLU A 56 -8.53 15.27 -7.46
N LYS A 57 -8.07 15.99 -8.49
CA LYS A 57 -8.37 15.71 -9.90
C LYS A 57 -7.67 14.47 -10.43
N GLN A 58 -6.61 14.00 -9.78
CA GLN A 58 -5.80 12.88 -10.25
C GLN A 58 -6.26 11.54 -9.66
N TRP A 59 -7.15 11.54 -8.64
CA TRP A 59 -7.58 10.32 -7.96
C TRP A 59 -8.19 9.29 -8.89
N GLU A 60 -9.02 9.72 -9.85
CA GLU A 60 -9.69 8.79 -10.76
C GLU A 60 -8.68 8.05 -11.65
N ASP A 61 -7.76 8.78 -12.27
CA ASP A 61 -6.74 8.19 -13.15
C ASP A 61 -5.72 7.36 -12.35
N PHE A 62 -5.36 7.83 -11.17
CA PHE A 62 -4.50 7.10 -10.24
C PHE A 62 -5.14 5.75 -9.87
N LEU A 63 -6.38 5.72 -9.37
CA LEU A 63 -7.05 4.48 -8.98
C LEU A 63 -7.24 3.50 -10.15
N LYS A 64 -7.50 4.00 -11.37
CA LYS A 64 -7.57 3.16 -12.58
C LYS A 64 -6.24 2.50 -12.92
N SER A 65 -5.11 3.16 -12.66
CA SER A 65 -3.79 2.60 -12.92
C SER A 65 -3.43 1.43 -12.00
N ALA A 66 -4.09 1.31 -10.83
CA ALA A 66 -3.83 0.28 -9.83
C ALA A 66 -4.00 -1.15 -10.38
N GLY A 67 -4.89 -1.33 -11.36
CA GLY A 67 -5.12 -2.62 -12.02
C GLY A 67 -3.89 -3.20 -12.73
N GLN A 68 -2.89 -2.37 -13.04
CA GLN A 68 -1.62 -2.80 -13.62
C GLN A 68 -0.68 -3.44 -12.58
N PHE A 69 -0.97 -3.24 -11.29
CA PHE A 69 -0.15 -3.67 -10.14
C PHE A 69 -0.92 -4.64 -9.23
N ASN A 70 -1.76 -5.51 -9.81
CA ASN A 70 -2.55 -6.51 -9.09
C ASN A 70 -3.58 -5.97 -8.08
N PHE A 71 -3.80 -4.65 -8.02
CA PHE A 71 -4.84 -4.05 -7.19
C PHE A 71 -6.18 -4.01 -7.94
N ARG A 72 -7.26 -3.91 -7.16
CA ARG A 72 -8.61 -3.70 -7.69
C ARG A 72 -9.09 -2.33 -7.25
N GLU A 73 -9.82 -1.66 -8.14
CA GLU A 73 -10.52 -0.44 -7.74
C GLU A 73 -11.46 -0.75 -6.56
N PRO A 74 -11.52 0.12 -5.54
CA PRO A 74 -12.47 -0.05 -4.46
C PRO A 74 -13.90 -0.02 -5.00
N GLU A 75 -14.72 -0.99 -4.59
CA GLU A 75 -16.14 -1.00 -4.94
C GLU A 75 -16.80 0.28 -4.41
N LYS A 76 -17.59 0.97 -5.24
CA LYS A 76 -18.25 2.25 -4.90
C LYS A 76 -19.29 2.16 -3.76
N ASN A 77 -19.43 1.02 -3.08
CA ASN A 77 -20.44 0.76 -2.08
C ASN A 77 -19.81 0.38 -0.73
N ASN A 78 -19.45 1.38 0.07
CA ASN A 78 -19.53 1.41 1.55
C ASN A 78 -18.66 2.54 2.11
N VAL A 79 -19.01 3.79 1.80
CA VAL A 79 -18.68 4.88 2.72
C VAL A 79 -19.85 4.95 3.71
N PRO A 80 -19.71 4.51 4.97
CA PRO A 80 -20.72 4.79 5.97
C PRO A 80 -20.80 6.31 6.16
N ASN A 81 -22.03 6.85 6.06
CA ASN A 81 -22.35 8.23 6.46
C ASN A 81 -21.92 8.52 7.90
#